data_AF-A0A5N5MH32-F1
#
_entry.id   AF-A0A5N5MH32-F1
#
_cell.length_a   1.000
_cell.length_b   1.000
_cell.length_c   1.000
_cell.angle_alpha   90.00
_cell.angle_beta   90.00
_cell.angle_gamma   90.00
#
_symmetry.space_group_name_H-M   'P 1'
#
loop_
_entity.id
_entity.type
_entity.pdbx_description
1 polymer ?
#
loop_
_entity_poly.entity_id
_entity_poly.type
_entity_poly.pdbx_seq_one_letter_code
_entity_poly.pdbx_strand_id
1 'polypeptide(L)'
;MPSKEFTLATDAFQLGYDTDGNCHGEVQQSLPPPQRLSWDVPPEVQEQMNESLAVARALADDVDCHVFPFRQFGKGRIKKLKISPDAFIQISLQLAYYRDRGGFCLTYEASMTRLFREGRTETVRSCSNESCAFVLALEAGEGKEQCVSLLRKAAEKHQNLYKLAMTGSGIDRHLFCLYVVSKYLGVESPFLNQVLSEPWRLSTSQTPVQQMELFDLINHPEFISLGGGFGPVADDGYGVSYIIVGENLINFHVSCKNSCTHTNSRRFGSQISRALKDLMSLFSADSEKPVEKKQP
;
A
#
# COMPACT_ATOMS: atom_id res chain seq x y z
N MET A 1 -10.60 18.20 -11.80
CA MET A 1 -10.35 18.80 -10.47
C MET A 1 -8.85 18.89 -10.27
N PRO A 2 -8.34 19.97 -9.67
CA PRO A 2 -6.96 20.01 -9.20
C PRO A 2 -6.70 18.84 -8.23
N SER A 3 -5.46 18.32 -8.22
CA SER A 3 -5.05 17.31 -7.25
C SER A 3 -5.00 17.92 -5.84
N LYS A 4 -4.99 17.08 -4.81
CA LYS A 4 -4.85 17.53 -3.43
C LYS A 4 -3.51 18.26 -3.23
N GLU A 5 -2.47 17.77 -3.88
CA GLU A 5 -1.11 18.32 -3.88
C GLU A 5 -1.07 19.71 -4.53
N PHE A 6 -1.77 19.91 -5.65
CA PHE A 6 -1.89 21.22 -6.30
C PHE A 6 -2.61 22.22 -5.40
N THR A 7 -3.75 21.82 -4.82
CA THR A 7 -4.49 22.69 -3.90
C THR A 7 -3.62 23.07 -2.68
N LEU A 8 -2.93 22.10 -2.07
CA LEU A 8 -2.02 22.36 -0.96
C LEU A 8 -0.85 23.28 -1.35
N ALA A 9 -0.24 23.06 -2.53
CA ALA A 9 0.87 23.90 -3.00
C ALA A 9 0.41 25.32 -3.29
N THR A 10 -0.74 25.50 -3.95
CA THR A 10 -1.33 26.82 -4.19
C THR A 10 -1.67 27.51 -2.86
N ASP A 11 -2.26 26.78 -1.92
CA ASP A 11 -2.64 27.33 -0.62
C ASP A 11 -1.41 27.76 0.19
N ALA A 12 -0.39 26.91 0.27
CA ALA A 12 0.81 27.17 1.07
C ALA A 12 1.77 28.17 0.42
N PHE A 13 1.93 28.15 -0.91
CA PHE A 13 2.98 28.92 -1.60
C PHE A 13 2.47 30.10 -2.44
N GLN A 14 1.17 30.16 -2.78
CA GLN A 14 0.61 31.23 -3.61
C GLN A 14 -0.41 32.09 -2.84
N LEU A 15 -1.32 31.48 -2.09
CA LEU A 15 -2.35 32.20 -1.33
C LEU A 15 -1.82 32.64 0.03
N GLY A 16 -1.28 31.70 0.81
CA GLY A 16 -0.70 31.95 2.13
C GLY A 16 -1.73 32.29 3.21
N TYR A 17 -1.29 32.21 4.46
CA TYR A 17 -2.04 32.63 5.64
C TYR A 17 -1.20 33.58 6.50
N ASP A 18 -1.85 34.53 7.16
CA ASP A 18 -1.21 35.36 8.17
C ASP A 18 -0.88 34.56 9.45
N THR A 19 -0.24 35.21 10.42
CA THR A 19 0.17 34.57 11.68
C THR A 19 -0.98 34.05 12.53
N ASP A 20 -2.20 34.54 12.28
CA ASP A 20 -3.42 34.14 12.98
C ASP A 20 -4.18 33.03 12.21
N GLY A 21 -3.67 32.63 11.04
CA GLY A 21 -4.25 31.58 10.20
C GLY A 21 -5.34 32.08 9.24
N ASN A 22 -5.44 33.38 8.98
CA ASN A 22 -6.41 33.93 8.03
C ASN A 22 -5.81 34.01 6.62
N CYS A 23 -6.64 33.77 5.59
CA CYS A 23 -6.21 33.97 4.20
C CYS A 23 -5.82 35.43 3.95
N HIS A 24 -4.77 35.67 3.18
CA HIS A 24 -4.43 37.03 2.75
C HIS A 24 -5.50 37.62 1.83
N GLY A 25 -5.97 38.83 2.14
CA GLY A 25 -6.97 39.55 1.34
C GLY A 25 -7.87 40.45 2.18
N GLU A 26 -8.78 41.18 1.52
CA GLU A 26 -9.82 41.93 2.23
C GLU A 26 -10.96 41.00 2.64
N VAL A 27 -11.29 40.99 3.93
CA VAL A 27 -12.40 40.19 4.46
C VAL A 27 -13.71 40.68 3.86
N GLN A 28 -14.32 39.87 2.99
CA GLN A 28 -15.69 40.10 2.57
C GLN A 28 -16.64 39.80 3.74
N GLN A 29 -17.10 40.85 4.41
CA GLN A 29 -18.08 40.76 5.51
C GLN A 29 -19.50 40.38 5.05
N SER A 30 -19.70 40.11 3.76
CA SER A 30 -21.01 39.86 3.14
C SER A 30 -21.41 38.38 3.07
N LEU A 31 -20.65 37.48 3.69
CA LEU A 31 -21.04 36.06 3.71
C LEU A 31 -22.21 35.85 4.69
N PRO A 32 -23.26 35.11 4.28
CA PRO A 32 -24.35 34.77 5.19
C PRO A 32 -23.81 33.89 6.34
N PRO A 33 -24.39 34.00 7.55
CA PRO A 33 -23.98 33.15 8.67
C PRO A 33 -24.24 31.67 8.34
N PRO A 34 -23.41 30.73 8.83
CA PRO A 34 -23.65 29.30 8.68
C PRO A 34 -25.06 28.91 9.17
N GLN A 35 -25.82 28.22 8.33
CA GLN A 35 -27.17 27.78 8.67
C GLN A 35 -27.14 26.38 9.29
N ARG A 36 -27.65 26.26 10.52
CA ARG A 36 -27.79 24.95 11.19
C ARG A 36 -28.85 24.11 10.48
N LEU A 37 -28.46 22.93 10.00
CA LEU A 37 -29.40 21.90 9.57
C LEU A 37 -30.04 21.27 10.82
N SER A 38 -31.35 21.41 10.95
CA SER A 38 -32.12 20.87 12.06
C SER A 38 -32.93 19.67 11.56
N TRP A 39 -32.88 18.59 12.33
CA TRP A 39 -33.56 17.34 12.03
C TRP A 39 -34.46 17.00 13.21
N ASP A 40 -35.70 16.61 12.95
CA ASP A 40 -36.52 15.95 13.96
C ASP A 40 -35.97 14.54 14.14
N VAL A 41 -35.61 14.18 15.38
CA VAL A 41 -35.04 12.88 15.72
C VAL A 41 -36.01 12.16 16.67
N PRO A 42 -36.97 11.38 16.13
CA PRO A 42 -37.87 10.57 16.94
C PRO A 42 -37.13 9.54 17.81
N PRO A 43 -37.75 9.02 18.87
CA PRO A 43 -37.15 8.01 19.74
C PRO A 43 -36.61 6.79 18.98
N GLU A 44 -37.31 6.33 17.94
CA GLU A 44 -36.91 5.18 17.13
C GLU A 44 -35.60 5.45 16.37
N VAL A 45 -35.40 6.68 15.88
CA VAL A 45 -34.15 7.08 15.21
C VAL A 45 -33.02 7.21 16.24
N GLN A 46 -33.33 7.69 17.46
CA GLN A 46 -32.35 7.79 18.53
C GLN A 46 -31.82 6.42 18.96
N GLU A 47 -32.68 5.40 18.99
CA GLU A 47 -32.28 4.00 19.22
C GLU A 47 -31.33 3.51 18.13
N GLN A 48 -31.70 3.68 16.85
CA GLN A 48 -30.84 3.31 15.72
C GLN A 48 -29.49 4.03 15.71
N MET A 49 -29.45 5.30 16.14
CA MET A 49 -28.20 6.06 16.28
C MET A 49 -27.28 5.42 17.32
N ASN A 50 -27.83 4.98 18.46
CA ASN A 50 -27.05 4.32 19.51
C ASN A 50 -26.52 2.96 19.07
N GLU A 51 -27.35 2.16 18.39
CA GLU A 51 -26.93 0.87 17.82
C GLU A 51 -25.84 1.05 16.76
N SER A 52 -26.01 1.99 15.84
CA SER A 52 -25.04 2.31 14.80
C SER A 52 -23.72 2.81 15.40
N LEU A 53 -23.78 3.61 16.47
CA LEU A 53 -22.60 4.07 17.18
C LEU A 53 -21.88 2.92 17.88
N ALA A 54 -22.61 1.97 18.47
CA ALA A 54 -22.02 0.78 19.09
C ALA A 54 -21.28 -0.06 18.04
N VAL A 55 -21.88 -0.28 16.87
CA VAL A 55 -21.26 -0.99 15.73
C VAL A 55 -20.00 -0.24 15.24
N ALA A 56 -20.10 1.07 15.03
CA ALA A 56 -19.00 1.89 14.56
C ALA A 56 -17.81 1.90 15.54
N ARG A 57 -18.09 1.96 16.85
CA ARG A 57 -17.07 1.87 17.91
C ARG A 57 -16.40 0.50 17.92
N ALA A 58 -17.17 -0.59 17.90
CA ALA A 58 -16.62 -1.93 17.87
C ALA A 58 -15.71 -2.15 16.64
N LEU A 59 -16.12 -1.67 15.47
CA LEU A 59 -15.31 -1.73 14.25
C LEU A 59 -14.02 -0.89 14.37
N ALA A 60 -14.09 0.31 14.94
CA ALA A 60 -12.94 1.18 15.10
C ALA A 60 -11.94 0.62 16.13
N ASP A 61 -12.44 0.10 17.25
CA ASP A 61 -11.64 -0.47 18.33
C ASP A 61 -10.95 -1.78 17.90
N ASP A 62 -11.50 -2.49 16.92
CA ASP A 62 -10.92 -3.72 16.39
C ASP A 62 -9.80 -3.47 15.34
N VAL A 63 -9.47 -2.23 15.00
CA VAL A 63 -8.36 -1.95 14.05
C VAL A 63 -7.03 -1.82 14.79
N ASP A 64 -6.06 -2.65 14.42
CA ASP A 64 -4.64 -2.44 14.73
C ASP A 64 -3.97 -1.73 13.55
N CYS A 65 -3.34 -0.58 13.78
CA CYS A 65 -2.67 0.18 12.74
C CYS A 65 -1.26 0.63 13.17
N HIS A 66 -0.28 0.36 12.32
CA HIS A 66 1.09 0.80 12.47
C HIS A 66 1.56 1.53 11.21
N VAL A 67 1.83 2.82 11.38
CA VAL A 67 2.39 3.70 10.34
C VAL A 67 3.85 3.96 10.65
N PHE A 68 4.73 3.76 9.68
CA PHE A 68 6.17 4.00 9.88
C PHE A 68 6.89 4.48 8.62
N PRO A 69 7.84 5.42 8.77
CA PRO A 69 8.75 5.82 7.69
C PRO A 69 9.94 4.86 7.58
N PHE A 70 10.23 4.41 6.36
CA PHE A 70 11.46 3.70 6.02
C PHE A 70 12.43 4.67 5.33
N ARG A 71 13.52 5.03 6.03
CA ARG A 71 14.48 6.08 5.62
C ARG A 71 15.86 5.60 5.20
N GLN A 72 16.12 4.29 5.28
CA GLN A 72 17.45 3.74 4.99
C GLN A 72 17.79 3.80 3.50
N PHE A 73 16.76 3.73 2.65
CA PHE A 73 16.82 3.94 1.22
C PHE A 73 15.41 4.13 0.64
N GLY A 74 15.31 4.60 -0.59
CA GLY A 74 14.06 4.67 -1.34
C GLY A 74 14.26 4.29 -2.81
N LYS A 75 13.39 4.83 -3.68
CA LYS A 75 13.44 4.52 -5.12
C LYS A 75 14.78 4.81 -5.78
N GLY A 76 15.53 5.79 -5.28
CA GLY A 76 16.80 6.21 -5.87
C GLY A 76 17.86 5.11 -5.81
N ARG A 77 17.95 4.38 -4.70
CA ARG A 77 18.84 3.21 -4.59
C ARG A 77 18.27 2.00 -5.30
N ILE A 78 16.96 1.74 -5.21
CA ILE A 78 16.34 0.57 -5.85
C ILE A 78 16.52 0.63 -7.38
N LYS A 79 16.33 1.81 -7.99
CA LYS A 79 16.52 2.00 -9.44
C LYS A 79 17.95 1.71 -9.91
N LYS A 80 18.98 1.95 -9.08
CA LYS A 80 20.38 1.60 -9.41
C LYS A 80 20.58 0.10 -9.56
N LEU A 81 19.72 -0.72 -8.96
CA LEU A 81 19.71 -2.19 -9.12
C LEU A 81 19.04 -2.63 -10.43
N LYS A 82 18.50 -1.70 -11.22
CA LYS A 82 17.67 -1.95 -12.42
C LYS A 82 16.39 -2.74 -12.12
N ILE A 83 15.84 -2.55 -10.92
CA ILE A 83 14.57 -3.16 -10.48
C ILE A 83 13.54 -2.04 -10.29
N SER A 84 12.28 -2.30 -10.64
CA SER A 84 11.18 -1.38 -10.33
C SER A 84 11.05 -1.20 -8.80
N PRO A 85 10.99 0.04 -8.28
CA PRO A 85 10.74 0.30 -6.87
C PRO A 85 9.49 -0.41 -6.35
N ASP A 86 8.44 -0.42 -7.17
CA ASP A 86 7.16 -1.04 -6.83
C ASP A 86 7.28 -2.57 -6.73
N ALA A 87 7.88 -3.21 -7.75
CA ALA A 87 8.14 -4.65 -7.74
C ALA A 87 9.05 -5.06 -6.56
N PHE A 88 10.07 -4.25 -6.24
CA PHE A 88 10.96 -4.50 -5.10
C PHE A 88 10.19 -4.48 -3.77
N ILE A 89 9.29 -3.51 -3.58
CA ILE A 89 8.45 -3.43 -2.39
C ILE A 89 7.49 -4.61 -2.35
N GLN A 90 6.78 -4.92 -3.45
CA GLN A 90 5.83 -6.03 -3.53
C GLN A 90 6.48 -7.38 -3.21
N ILE A 91 7.69 -7.65 -3.72
CA ILE A 91 8.43 -8.87 -3.39
C ILE A 91 8.90 -8.86 -1.92
N SER A 92 9.28 -7.70 -1.39
CA SER A 92 9.60 -7.56 0.05
C SER A 92 8.38 -7.87 0.92
N LEU A 93 7.17 -7.49 0.49
CA LEU A 93 5.93 -7.84 1.17
C LEU A 93 5.66 -9.35 1.15
N GLN A 94 5.98 -10.05 0.04
CA GLN A 94 5.88 -11.51 -0.02
C GLN A 94 6.82 -12.18 0.99
N LEU A 95 8.09 -11.73 1.06
CA LEU A 95 9.06 -12.24 2.03
C LEU A 95 8.63 -11.94 3.48
N ALA A 96 8.18 -10.72 3.75
CA ALA A 96 7.70 -10.33 5.07
C ALA A 96 6.51 -11.19 5.51
N TYR A 97 5.56 -11.45 4.59
CA TYR A 97 4.37 -12.25 4.90
C TYR A 97 4.74 -13.71 5.15
N TYR A 98 5.61 -14.28 4.32
CA TYR A 98 6.11 -15.64 4.51
C TYR A 98 6.77 -15.83 5.88
N ARG A 99 7.60 -14.88 6.31
CA ARG A 99 8.25 -14.91 7.63
C ARG A 99 7.29 -14.67 8.80
N ASP A 100 6.23 -13.89 8.59
CA ASP A 100 5.25 -13.58 9.64
C ASP A 100 4.22 -14.70 9.83
N ARG A 101 3.81 -15.35 8.74
CA ARG A 101 2.69 -16.30 8.69
C ARG A 101 3.07 -17.73 8.35
N GLY A 102 4.33 -17.99 8.00
CA GLY A 102 4.86 -19.32 7.69
C GLY A 102 4.40 -19.88 6.33
N GLY A 103 3.88 -19.04 5.43
CA GLY A 103 3.38 -19.47 4.14
C GLY A 103 3.03 -18.31 3.22
N PHE A 104 2.55 -18.64 2.02
CA PHE A 104 2.10 -17.66 1.04
C PHE A 104 0.59 -17.46 1.09
N CYS A 105 0.11 -16.32 0.61
CA CYS A 105 -1.32 -16.04 0.50
C CYS A 105 -1.66 -15.29 -0.78
N LEU A 106 -2.94 -15.28 -1.16
CA LEU A 106 -3.41 -14.39 -2.21
C LEU A 106 -3.12 -12.94 -1.82
N THR A 107 -2.31 -12.30 -2.65
CA THR A 107 -1.96 -10.89 -2.52
C THR A 107 -2.66 -10.07 -3.59
N TYR A 108 -3.48 -9.12 -3.16
CA TYR A 108 -4.11 -8.12 -4.01
C TYR A 108 -3.20 -6.89 -4.09
N GLU A 109 -2.97 -6.40 -5.30
CA GLU A 109 -2.42 -5.07 -5.55
C GLU A 109 -3.33 -4.31 -6.50
N ALA A 110 -3.67 -3.07 -6.16
CA ALA A 110 -4.45 -2.20 -7.03
C ALA A 110 -3.59 -1.65 -8.19
N SER A 111 -3.96 -1.97 -9.43
CA SER A 111 -3.39 -1.34 -10.63
C SER A 111 -4.43 -0.46 -11.32
N MET A 112 -4.05 0.74 -11.74
CA MET A 112 -4.96 1.69 -12.37
C MET A 112 -5.19 1.36 -13.85
N THR A 113 -6.45 1.37 -14.30
CA THR A 113 -6.83 1.13 -15.70
C THR A 113 -7.22 2.42 -16.43
N ARG A 114 -6.57 3.55 -16.09
CA ARG A 114 -6.88 4.89 -16.62
C ARG A 114 -6.62 5.07 -18.12
N LEU A 115 -6.08 4.05 -18.80
CA LEU A 115 -6.00 3.98 -20.27
C LEU A 115 -7.38 3.78 -20.91
N PHE A 116 -8.36 3.30 -20.15
CA PHE A 116 -9.73 3.08 -20.60
C PHE A 116 -10.66 4.18 -20.10
N ARG A 117 -11.70 4.48 -20.88
CA ARG A 117 -12.79 5.37 -20.44
C ARG A 117 -13.41 4.80 -19.17
N GLU A 118 -13.58 5.67 -18.16
CA GLU A 118 -14.12 5.30 -16.84
C GLU A 118 -13.30 4.22 -16.11
N GLY A 119 -12.06 3.99 -16.54
CA GLY A 119 -11.14 3.05 -15.93
C GLY A 119 -10.89 3.36 -14.45
N ARG A 120 -11.13 2.37 -13.61
CA ARG A 120 -10.84 2.40 -12.17
C ARG A 120 -9.60 1.57 -11.89
N THR A 121 -9.77 0.32 -11.48
CA THR A 121 -8.69 -0.56 -11.08
C THR A 121 -8.86 -1.98 -11.61
N GLU A 122 -7.74 -2.66 -11.81
CA GLU A 122 -7.60 -4.11 -11.96
C GLU A 122 -6.70 -4.65 -10.82
N THR A 123 -6.73 -5.96 -10.57
CA THR A 123 -5.89 -6.64 -9.59
C THR A 123 -4.58 -7.10 -10.23
N VAL A 124 -3.47 -6.79 -9.58
CA VAL A 124 -2.20 -7.49 -9.78
C VAL A 124 -2.07 -8.53 -8.67
N ARG A 125 -1.85 -9.79 -9.05
CA ARG A 125 -1.66 -10.90 -8.12
C ARG A 125 -0.17 -11.02 -7.79
N SER A 126 0.30 -10.24 -6.80
CA SER A 126 1.73 -10.13 -6.48
C SER A 126 2.38 -11.43 -5.99
N CYS A 127 1.59 -12.33 -5.40
CA CYS A 127 2.03 -13.68 -5.05
C CYS A 127 2.08 -14.55 -6.31
N SER A 128 3.24 -14.56 -6.97
CA SER A 128 3.54 -15.35 -8.16
C SER A 128 4.46 -16.54 -7.85
N ASN A 129 4.52 -17.53 -8.73
CA ASN A 129 5.46 -18.65 -8.59
C ASN A 129 6.92 -18.15 -8.50
N GLU A 130 7.24 -17.10 -9.26
CA GLU A 130 8.57 -16.50 -9.31
C GLU A 130 8.91 -15.79 -7.98
N SER A 131 7.97 -15.05 -7.39
CA SER A 131 8.18 -14.45 -6.06
C SER A 131 8.28 -15.53 -4.97
N CYS A 132 7.48 -16.60 -5.04
CA CYS A 132 7.56 -17.71 -4.09
C CYS A 132 8.91 -18.44 -4.20
N ALA A 133 9.39 -18.72 -5.42
CA ALA A 133 10.68 -19.35 -5.64
C ALA A 133 11.84 -18.51 -5.09
N PHE A 134 11.80 -17.19 -5.29
CA PHE A 134 12.78 -16.29 -4.68
C PHE A 134 12.75 -16.33 -3.14
N VAL A 135 11.56 -16.20 -2.54
CA VAL A 135 11.40 -16.22 -1.08
C VAL A 135 11.91 -17.53 -0.48
N LEU A 136 11.53 -18.67 -1.08
CA LEU A 136 11.97 -19.99 -0.63
C LEU A 136 13.49 -20.15 -0.74
N ALA A 137 14.10 -19.73 -1.86
CA ALA A 137 15.55 -19.81 -2.03
C ALA A 137 16.30 -18.95 -1.01
N LEU A 138 15.81 -17.73 -0.77
CA LEU A 138 16.43 -16.84 0.22
C LEU A 138 16.35 -17.42 1.64
N GLU A 139 15.19 -17.95 2.04
CA GLU A 139 14.99 -18.52 3.38
C GLU A 139 15.68 -19.88 3.56
N ALA A 140 15.95 -20.61 2.48
CA ALA A 140 16.78 -21.81 2.49
C ALA A 140 18.29 -21.52 2.58
N GLY A 141 18.70 -20.24 2.49
CA GLY A 141 20.11 -19.85 2.52
C GLY A 141 20.86 -20.19 1.22
N GLU A 142 20.16 -20.22 0.09
CA GLU A 142 20.77 -20.46 -1.22
C GLU A 142 21.80 -19.38 -1.58
N GLY A 143 22.72 -19.71 -2.49
CA GLY A 143 23.80 -18.81 -2.89
C GLY A 143 23.30 -17.43 -3.36
N LYS A 144 24.05 -16.37 -3.00
CA LYS A 144 23.73 -14.97 -3.33
C LYS A 144 23.39 -14.76 -4.81
N GLU A 145 24.17 -15.34 -5.72
CA GLU A 145 23.94 -15.22 -7.17
C GLU A 145 22.60 -15.82 -7.61
N GLN A 146 22.24 -16.98 -7.05
CA GLN A 146 20.96 -17.64 -7.30
C GLN A 146 19.80 -16.80 -6.77
N CYS A 147 19.91 -16.29 -5.53
CA CYS A 147 18.92 -15.39 -4.94
C CYS A 147 18.72 -14.12 -5.79
N VAL A 148 19.81 -13.50 -6.25
CA VAL A 148 19.75 -12.32 -7.13
C VAL A 148 19.08 -12.64 -8.47
N SER A 149 19.40 -13.79 -9.08
CA SER A 149 18.78 -14.25 -10.32
C SER A 149 17.27 -14.46 -10.16
N LEU A 150 16.85 -15.12 -9.08
CA LEU A 150 15.44 -15.35 -8.77
C LEU A 150 14.70 -14.05 -8.45
N LEU A 151 15.33 -13.13 -7.71
CA LEU A 151 14.76 -11.82 -7.43
C LEU A 151 14.49 -11.02 -8.71
N ARG A 152 15.42 -11.04 -9.68
CA ARG A 152 15.21 -10.38 -10.98
C ARG A 152 14.05 -10.99 -11.75
N LYS A 153 13.96 -12.32 -11.80
CA LYS A 153 12.83 -13.02 -12.44
C LYS A 153 11.50 -12.67 -11.78
N ALA A 154 11.45 -12.64 -10.45
CA ALA A 154 10.27 -12.23 -9.70
C ALA A 154 9.87 -10.78 -10.01
N ALA A 155 10.84 -9.87 -10.09
CA ALA A 155 10.59 -8.47 -10.42
C ALA A 155 10.09 -8.28 -11.85
N GLU A 156 10.70 -8.96 -12.83
CA GLU A 156 10.27 -8.95 -14.22
C GLU A 156 8.84 -9.51 -14.37
N LYS A 157 8.54 -10.60 -13.68
CA LYS A 157 7.19 -11.18 -13.64
C LYS A 157 6.18 -10.18 -13.09
N HIS A 158 6.46 -9.59 -11.94
CA HIS A 158 5.58 -8.60 -11.31
C HIS A 158 5.32 -7.41 -12.24
N GLN A 159 6.37 -6.85 -12.86
CA GLN A 159 6.21 -5.77 -13.83
C GLN A 159 5.36 -6.17 -15.04
N ASN A 160 5.50 -7.42 -15.53
CA ASN A 160 4.67 -7.91 -16.62
C ASN A 160 3.20 -8.05 -16.20
N LEU A 161 2.92 -8.58 -15.01
CA LEU A 161 1.56 -8.65 -14.46
C LEU A 161 0.94 -7.26 -14.31
N TYR A 162 1.72 -6.29 -13.82
CA TYR A 162 1.28 -4.90 -13.69
C TYR A 162 0.94 -4.26 -15.04
N LYS A 163 1.75 -4.52 -16.08
CA LYS A 163 1.46 -4.10 -17.46
C LYS A 163 0.19 -4.75 -18.00
N LEU A 164 0.02 -6.05 -17.82
CA LEU A 164 -1.21 -6.75 -18.24
C LEU A 164 -2.44 -6.17 -17.54
N ALA A 165 -2.37 -5.93 -16.24
CA ALA A 165 -3.48 -5.33 -15.48
C ALA A 165 -3.82 -3.92 -16.00
N MET A 166 -2.84 -3.02 -16.17
CA MET A 166 -3.11 -1.64 -16.62
C MET A 166 -3.68 -1.59 -18.04
N THR A 167 -3.34 -2.56 -18.90
CA THR A 167 -3.85 -2.68 -20.27
C THR A 167 -5.12 -3.53 -20.36
N GLY A 168 -5.80 -3.81 -19.25
CA GLY A 168 -7.08 -4.53 -19.24
C GLY A 168 -6.98 -6.02 -19.55
N SER A 169 -5.78 -6.58 -19.50
CA SER A 169 -5.49 -8.01 -19.69
C SER A 169 -5.35 -8.75 -18.36
N GLY A 170 -5.76 -8.13 -17.24
CA GLY A 170 -5.94 -8.82 -15.97
C GLY A 170 -7.16 -9.74 -15.99
N ILE A 171 -7.26 -10.63 -15.00
CA ILE A 171 -8.31 -11.65 -14.95
C ILE A 171 -9.38 -11.36 -13.91
N ASP A 172 -9.07 -10.59 -12.87
CA ASP A 172 -9.92 -10.49 -11.69
C ASP A 172 -11.23 -9.74 -11.96
N ARG A 173 -11.20 -8.60 -12.66
CA ARG A 173 -12.44 -7.92 -13.06
C ARG A 173 -13.24 -8.73 -14.09
N HIS A 174 -12.56 -9.48 -14.95
CA HIS A 174 -13.23 -10.38 -15.91
C HIS A 174 -13.96 -11.51 -15.19
N LEU A 175 -13.31 -12.21 -14.25
CA LEU A 175 -13.94 -13.26 -13.44
C LEU A 175 -15.11 -12.70 -12.60
N PHE A 176 -14.96 -11.50 -12.05
CA PHE A 176 -16.05 -10.83 -11.32
C PHE A 176 -17.24 -10.51 -12.23
N CYS A 177 -17.00 -10.08 -13.47
CA CYS A 177 -18.06 -9.87 -14.46
C CYS A 177 -18.83 -11.18 -14.75
N LEU A 178 -18.11 -12.28 -14.97
CA LEU A 178 -18.73 -13.60 -15.17
C LEU A 178 -19.56 -14.02 -13.95
N TYR A 179 -19.09 -13.75 -12.74
CA TYR A 179 -19.84 -13.99 -11.52
C TYR A 179 -21.15 -13.18 -11.45
N VAL A 180 -21.09 -11.88 -11.71
CA VAL A 180 -22.29 -11.02 -11.71
C VAL A 180 -23.31 -11.51 -12.74
N VAL A 181 -22.86 -11.85 -13.95
CA VAL A 181 -23.74 -12.40 -15.00
C VAL A 181 -24.32 -13.76 -14.58
N SER A 182 -23.52 -14.64 -13.98
CA SER A 182 -24.02 -15.94 -13.50
C SER A 182 -25.13 -15.79 -12.45
N LYS A 183 -25.00 -14.83 -11.52
CA LYS A 183 -26.03 -14.52 -10.52
C LYS A 183 -27.29 -13.95 -11.16
N TYR A 184 -27.15 -13.07 -12.15
CA TYR A 184 -28.29 -12.53 -12.89
C TYR A 184 -29.06 -13.61 -13.65
N LEU A 185 -28.36 -14.57 -14.26
CA LEU A 185 -28.97 -15.66 -15.02
C LEU A 185 -29.42 -16.86 -14.16
N GLY A 186 -29.13 -16.85 -12.85
CA GLY A 186 -29.40 -17.99 -11.98
C GLY A 186 -28.57 -19.24 -12.29
N VAL A 187 -27.39 -19.06 -12.90
CA VAL A 187 -26.49 -20.16 -13.26
C VAL A 187 -25.48 -20.38 -12.14
N GLU A 188 -25.43 -21.59 -11.59
CA GLU A 188 -24.39 -21.97 -10.66
C GLU A 188 -23.10 -22.36 -11.39
N SER A 189 -21.97 -21.87 -10.90
CA SER A 189 -20.65 -22.23 -11.40
C SER A 189 -19.76 -22.63 -10.24
N PRO A 190 -19.47 -23.94 -10.07
CA PRO A 190 -18.55 -24.42 -9.04
C PRO A 190 -17.17 -23.76 -9.14
N PHE A 191 -16.70 -23.51 -10.37
CA PHE A 191 -15.46 -22.80 -10.62
C PHE A 191 -15.48 -21.37 -10.06
N LEU A 192 -16.50 -20.57 -10.38
CA LEU A 192 -16.58 -19.18 -9.90
C LEU A 192 -16.74 -19.13 -8.38
N ASN A 193 -17.51 -20.06 -7.79
CA ASN A 193 -17.64 -20.18 -6.35
C ASN A 193 -16.28 -20.45 -5.68
N GLN A 194 -15.48 -21.37 -6.24
CA GLN A 194 -14.16 -21.71 -5.70
C GLN A 194 -13.16 -20.56 -5.85
N VAL A 195 -13.03 -19.96 -7.04
CA VAL A 195 -12.00 -18.93 -7.26
C VAL A 195 -12.27 -17.63 -6.52
N LEU A 196 -13.54 -17.35 -6.20
CA LEU A 196 -13.95 -16.15 -5.46
C LEU A 196 -14.08 -16.37 -3.95
N SER A 197 -14.04 -17.62 -3.46
CA SER A 197 -14.07 -17.90 -2.02
C SER A 197 -12.73 -17.68 -1.32
N GLU A 198 -11.63 -17.67 -2.08
CA GLU A 198 -10.29 -17.51 -1.51
C GLU A 198 -10.06 -16.05 -1.05
N PRO A 199 -9.74 -15.82 0.25
CA PRO A 199 -9.61 -14.48 0.79
C PRO A 199 -8.28 -13.81 0.39
N TRP A 200 -8.35 -12.51 0.12
CA TRP A 200 -7.18 -11.65 -0.09
C TRP A 200 -6.53 -11.27 1.25
N ARG A 201 -5.81 -12.23 1.85
CA ARG A 201 -5.17 -12.04 3.17
C ARG A 201 -4.06 -10.99 3.18
N LEU A 202 -3.54 -10.59 2.03
CA LEU A 202 -2.68 -9.43 1.90
C LEU A 202 -3.25 -8.50 0.83
N SER A 203 -3.75 -7.34 1.23
CA SER A 203 -4.24 -6.32 0.31
C SER A 203 -3.30 -5.13 0.31
N THR A 204 -2.85 -4.72 -0.87
CA THR A 204 -1.79 -3.73 -1.04
C THR A 204 -2.19 -2.62 -2.00
N SER A 205 -1.72 -1.41 -1.74
CA SER A 205 -1.86 -0.30 -2.70
C SER A 205 -0.70 0.69 -2.57
N GLN A 206 -0.05 0.94 -3.69
CA GLN A 206 0.81 2.11 -3.81
C GLN A 206 -0.08 3.36 -3.91
N THR A 207 0.15 4.34 -3.03
CA THR A 207 -0.41 5.68 -3.19
C THR A 207 0.49 6.45 -4.17
N PRO A 208 0.02 6.76 -5.40
CA PRO A 208 0.84 7.53 -6.33
C PRO A 208 0.99 8.96 -5.82
N VAL A 209 2.20 9.49 -5.90
CA VAL A 209 2.43 10.92 -5.66
C VAL A 209 2.49 11.63 -6.99
N GLN A 210 1.56 12.55 -7.19
CA GLN A 210 1.54 13.42 -8.37
C GLN A 210 2.17 14.75 -7.97
N GLN A 211 2.84 15.41 -8.92
CA GLN A 211 3.32 16.78 -8.79
C GLN A 211 4.30 17.01 -7.61
N MET A 212 5.19 16.03 -7.36
CA MET A 212 6.30 16.16 -6.42
C MET A 212 7.18 17.38 -6.69
N GLU A 213 7.26 17.83 -7.95
CA GLU A 213 8.03 19.01 -8.35
C GLU A 213 7.50 20.33 -7.77
N LEU A 214 6.27 20.37 -7.26
CA LEU A 214 5.71 21.56 -6.60
C LEU A 214 6.22 21.75 -5.17
N PHE A 215 6.91 20.77 -4.61
CA PHE A 215 7.37 20.79 -3.22
C PHE A 215 8.88 20.50 -3.12
N ASP A 216 9.62 21.39 -2.45
CA ASP A 216 10.98 21.11 -2.02
C ASP A 216 10.97 20.38 -0.67
N LEU A 217 10.78 19.06 -0.72
CA LEU A 217 10.72 18.22 0.49
C LEU A 217 12.08 18.05 1.19
N ILE A 218 13.18 18.55 0.62
CA ILE A 218 14.50 18.53 1.27
C ILE A 218 14.58 19.70 2.25
N ASN A 219 14.24 20.90 1.78
CA ASN A 219 14.28 22.10 2.61
C ASN A 219 13.02 22.28 3.45
N HIS A 220 11.90 21.66 3.05
CA HIS A 220 10.61 21.71 3.74
C HIS A 220 10.06 20.31 4.06
N PRO A 221 10.69 19.58 5.01
CA PRO A 221 10.26 18.24 5.39
C PRO A 221 8.86 18.18 6.03
N GLU A 222 8.33 19.30 6.51
CA GLU A 222 6.97 19.44 7.06
C GLU A 222 5.87 19.14 6.04
N PHE A 223 6.15 19.27 4.74
CA PHE A 223 5.19 18.94 3.68
C PHE A 223 5.19 17.46 3.28
N ILE A 224 6.01 16.63 3.94
CA ILE A 224 6.04 15.19 3.67
C ILE A 224 4.73 14.55 4.16
N SER A 225 3.87 14.17 3.21
CA SER A 225 2.71 13.34 3.51
C SER A 225 3.14 11.92 3.91
N LEU A 226 2.54 11.40 4.98
CA LEU A 226 2.64 9.98 5.31
C LEU A 226 1.83 9.10 4.35
N GLY A 227 1.00 9.68 3.48
CA GLY A 227 0.04 8.95 2.64
C GLY A 227 -1.23 8.57 3.41
N GLY A 228 -2.06 7.74 2.78
CA GLY A 228 -3.26 7.16 3.40
C GLY A 228 -3.14 5.65 3.53
N GLY A 229 -3.94 5.06 4.42
CA GLY A 229 -4.05 3.62 4.62
C GLY A 229 -5.50 3.14 4.52
N PHE A 230 -5.70 1.83 4.59
CA PHE A 230 -7.01 1.17 4.60
C PHE A 230 -6.93 -0.05 5.52
N GLY A 231 -8.07 -0.51 6.05
CA GLY A 231 -8.17 -1.73 6.86
C GLY A 231 -7.95 -3.01 6.04
N PRO A 232 -7.71 -4.17 6.68
CA PRO A 232 -7.60 -5.44 5.97
C PRO A 232 -8.94 -5.81 5.31
N VAL A 233 -8.90 -6.51 4.18
CA VAL A 233 -10.10 -6.99 3.46
C VAL A 233 -10.55 -8.39 3.91
N ALA A 234 -9.70 -9.09 4.67
CA ALA A 234 -9.98 -10.36 5.31
C ALA A 234 -9.71 -10.23 6.81
N ASP A 235 -10.54 -10.87 7.64
CA ASP A 235 -10.44 -10.76 9.10
C ASP A 235 -9.10 -11.28 9.65
N ASP A 236 -8.49 -12.25 8.95
CA ASP A 236 -7.21 -12.86 9.29
C ASP A 236 -6.02 -12.35 8.46
N GLY A 237 -6.19 -11.18 7.81
CA GLY A 237 -5.24 -10.60 6.86
C GLY A 237 -4.69 -9.22 7.25
N TYR A 238 -3.92 -8.65 6.31
CA TYR A 238 -3.30 -7.34 6.42
C TYR A 238 -3.73 -6.41 5.29
N GLY A 239 -3.93 -5.12 5.62
CA GLY A 239 -3.94 -4.02 4.66
C GLY A 239 -2.60 -3.30 4.68
N VAL A 240 -1.97 -3.11 3.52
CA VAL A 240 -0.68 -2.41 3.41
C VAL A 240 -0.76 -1.33 2.33
N SER A 241 -0.72 -0.07 2.73
CA SER A 241 -0.47 1.02 1.78
C SER A 241 0.97 1.51 1.91
N TYR A 242 1.56 1.91 0.79
CA TYR A 242 2.85 2.56 0.79
C TYR A 242 2.89 3.74 -0.18
N ILE A 243 3.67 4.75 0.18
CA ILE A 243 3.93 5.93 -0.62
C ILE A 243 5.44 6.12 -0.73
N ILE A 244 5.91 6.31 -1.97
CA ILE A 244 7.34 6.52 -2.25
C ILE A 244 7.55 8.03 -2.39
N VAL A 245 8.24 8.62 -1.42
CA VAL A 245 8.44 10.08 -1.33
C VAL A 245 9.90 10.43 -1.63
N GLY A 246 10.11 11.28 -2.64
CA GLY A 246 11.46 11.65 -3.07
C GLY A 246 12.29 10.43 -3.50
N GLU A 247 13.60 10.44 -3.21
CA GLU A 247 14.53 9.36 -3.58
C GLU A 247 14.83 8.37 -2.44
N ASN A 248 14.62 8.78 -1.17
CA ASN A 248 15.16 8.09 0.00
C ASN A 248 14.12 7.70 1.06
N LEU A 249 12.83 7.97 0.83
CA LEU A 249 11.78 7.72 1.81
C LEU A 249 10.66 6.86 1.20
N ILE A 250 10.24 5.86 1.97
CA ILE A 250 9.03 5.08 1.73
C ILE A 250 8.23 5.09 3.03
N ASN A 251 7.00 5.61 3.03
CA ASN A 251 6.12 5.48 4.20
C ASN A 251 5.19 4.29 4.01
N PHE A 252 5.00 3.51 5.06
CA PHE A 252 4.09 2.37 5.10
C PHE A 252 2.96 2.61 6.10
N HIS A 253 1.76 2.19 5.72
CA HIS A 253 0.59 2.04 6.58
C HIS A 253 0.24 0.56 6.60
N VAL A 254 0.37 -0.08 7.77
CA VAL A 254 0.03 -1.48 7.96
C VAL A 254 -1.14 -1.57 8.90
N SER A 255 -2.20 -2.25 8.48
CA SER A 255 -3.40 -2.49 9.29
C SER A 255 -3.73 -3.98 9.37
N CYS A 256 -4.32 -4.39 10.49
CA CYS A 256 -4.97 -5.68 10.67
C CYS A 256 -6.09 -5.55 11.72
N LYS A 257 -6.72 -6.68 12.10
CA LYS A 257 -7.71 -6.70 13.18
C LYS A 257 -7.09 -7.13 14.50
N ASN A 258 -7.42 -6.45 15.60
CA ASN A 258 -7.03 -6.81 16.96
C ASN A 258 -7.60 -8.18 17.36
N SER A 259 -8.81 -8.50 16.87
CA SER A 259 -9.49 -9.77 17.08
C SER A 259 -8.78 -10.99 16.48
N CYS A 260 -7.88 -10.80 15.49
CA CYS A 260 -7.10 -11.89 14.92
C CYS A 260 -5.75 -12.03 15.62
N THR A 261 -5.61 -13.06 16.46
CA THR A 261 -4.37 -13.38 17.21
C THR A 261 -3.18 -13.73 16.32
N HIS A 262 -3.41 -14.04 15.04
CA HIS A 262 -2.36 -14.37 14.08
C HIS A 262 -1.80 -13.13 13.36
N THR A 263 -2.49 -11.98 13.41
CA THR A 263 -2.01 -10.74 12.80
C THR A 263 -1.49 -9.75 13.83
N ASN A 264 -0.47 -8.96 13.49
CA ASN A 264 0.01 -7.86 14.31
C ASN A 264 0.70 -6.80 13.44
N SER A 265 0.18 -5.57 13.42
CA SER A 265 0.61 -4.53 12.49
C SER A 265 2.08 -4.11 12.70
N ARG A 266 2.54 -4.02 13.95
CA ARG A 266 3.92 -3.63 14.31
C ARG A 266 4.92 -4.74 14.02
N ARG A 267 4.59 -5.98 14.34
CA ARG A 267 5.40 -7.16 14.01
C ARG A 267 5.57 -7.27 12.50
N PHE A 268 4.46 -7.15 11.76
CA PHE A 268 4.50 -7.22 10.31
C PHE A 268 5.28 -6.04 9.69
N GLY A 269 5.09 -4.81 10.19
CA GLY A 269 5.90 -3.65 9.78
C GLY A 269 7.40 -3.82 10.03
N SER A 270 7.77 -4.48 11.13
CA SER A 270 9.16 -4.84 11.41
C SER A 270 9.70 -5.86 10.41
N GLN A 271 8.89 -6.86 10.02
CA GLN A 271 9.24 -7.83 8.98
C GLN A 271 9.37 -7.19 7.61
N ILE A 272 8.52 -6.22 7.25
CA ILE A 272 8.64 -5.43 6.01
C ILE A 272 9.98 -4.69 5.99
N SER A 273 10.31 -3.99 7.07
CA SER A 273 11.58 -3.26 7.20
C SER A 273 12.79 -4.19 7.09
N ARG A 274 12.71 -5.39 7.67
CA ARG A 274 13.76 -6.41 7.57
C ARG A 274 13.86 -6.96 6.15
N ALA A 275 12.75 -7.31 5.52
CA ALA A 275 12.72 -7.82 4.15
C ALA A 275 13.34 -6.84 3.16
N LEU A 276 13.00 -5.55 3.24
CA LEU A 276 13.60 -4.49 2.42
C LEU A 276 15.13 -4.47 2.55
N LYS A 277 15.65 -4.51 3.78
CA LYS A 277 17.11 -4.54 4.04
C LYS A 277 17.77 -5.79 3.47
N ASP A 278 17.16 -6.95 3.69
CA ASP A 278 17.70 -8.23 3.25
C ASP A 278 17.80 -8.28 1.72
N LEU A 279 16.75 -7.87 1.00
CA LEU A 279 16.78 -7.74 -0.46
C LEU A 279 17.85 -6.76 -0.93
N MET A 280 18.05 -5.64 -0.23
CA MET A 280 19.09 -4.67 -0.57
C MET A 280 20.49 -5.24 -0.33
N SER A 281 20.67 -6.04 0.73
CA SER A 281 21.96 -6.65 1.09
C SER A 281 22.47 -7.66 0.03
N LEU A 282 21.57 -8.31 -0.71
CA LEU A 282 21.92 -9.18 -1.84
C LEU A 282 22.74 -8.46 -2.93
N PHE A 283 22.66 -7.13 -3.01
CA PHE A 283 23.38 -6.32 -3.99
C PHE A 283 24.52 -5.48 -3.40
N SER A 284 24.68 -5.46 -2.08
CA SER A 284 25.83 -4.82 -1.44
C SER A 284 27.06 -5.71 -1.61
N ALA A 285 28.23 -5.11 -1.87
CA ALA A 285 29.49 -5.85 -1.87
C ALA A 285 29.77 -6.38 -0.45
N ASP A 286 30.31 -7.60 -0.34
CA ASP A 286 30.75 -8.17 0.94
C ASP A 286 32.01 -7.43 1.40
N SER A 287 31.86 -6.20 1.90
CA SER A 287 32.94 -5.48 2.55
C SER A 287 32.98 -5.89 4.01
N GLU A 288 33.73 -6.97 4.30
CA GLU A 288 34.51 -7.16 5.53
C GLU A 288 35.20 -8.55 5.50
N LYS A 289 36.42 -8.61 4.93
CA LYS A 289 37.45 -9.49 5.47
C LYS A 289 38.36 -8.60 6.32
N PRO A 290 38.55 -8.87 7.63
CA PRO A 290 39.48 -8.12 8.44
C PRO A 290 40.88 -8.27 7.84
N VAL A 291 41.52 -7.15 7.53
CA VAL A 291 42.95 -7.13 7.21
C VAL A 291 43.68 -7.47 8.50
N GLU A 292 44.21 -8.69 8.60
CA GLU A 292 45.18 -9.06 9.62
C GLU A 292 46.35 -8.07 9.57
N LYS A 293 46.47 -7.23 10.60
CA LYS A 293 47.65 -6.42 10.82
C LYS A 293 48.81 -7.35 11.14
N LYS A 294 49.69 -7.58 10.17
CA LYS A 294 51.04 -8.09 10.45
C LYS A 294 51.80 -7.04 11.28
N GLN A 295 52.14 -7.40 12.51
CA GLN A 295 53.11 -6.69 13.33
C GLN A 295 54.53 -6.93 12.77
N PRO A 296 55.37 -5.91 12.64
CA PRO A 296 56.80 -6.05 12.93
C PRO A 296 57.07 -5.94 14.43
#